data_AF-A0A4P0XSS2-F1
#
_entry.id   AF-A0A4P0XSS2-F1
#
_cell.length_a   1.000
_cell.length_b   1.000
_cell.length_c   1.000
_cell.angle_alpha   90.00
_cell.angle_beta   90.00
_cell.angle_gamma   90.00
#
_symmetry.space_group_name_H-M   'P 1'
#
loop_
_entity.id
_entity.type
_entity.pdbx_description
1 polymer ?
#
loop_
_entity_poly.entity_id
_entity_poly.type
_entity_poly.pdbx_seq_one_letter_code
_entity_poly.pdbx_strand_id
1 'polypeptide(L)'
;MAEKKSNDSIGKTLLVVLVLCLVCSIVVAGSAVGLKSRQQAQRALDKQRNILAVSGLMHPGMDADAVADTFAARITPRLVNLATGELLEKDPGKFNQAQALKDPQQSMALDASQDPAGIKRRSNLAEIYLVRDAQQKIEQVVLPIYGNGLWSMMYAFVAAGRRWPHGKRHYLLRSGRNAGAGRRGGKPELAPAVCRQAGAG
;
A
#
# COMPACT_ATOMS: atom_id res chain seq x y z
N MET A 1 -48.13 -37.29 -35.89
CA MET A 1 -46.81 -37.65 -35.33
C MET A 1 -45.93 -36.43 -35.45
N ALA A 2 -45.77 -35.65 -34.37
CA ALA A 2 -44.94 -34.44 -34.35
C ALA A 2 -43.49 -34.84 -34.07
N GLU A 3 -42.61 -34.67 -35.06
CA GLU A 3 -41.18 -34.97 -34.89
C GLU A 3 -40.39 -33.67 -34.63
N LYS A 4 -39.64 -33.67 -33.52
CA LYS A 4 -38.95 -32.53 -32.92
C LYS A 4 -37.78 -32.06 -33.79
N LYS A 5 -37.80 -30.78 -34.21
CA LYS A 5 -36.64 -30.07 -34.78
C LYS A 5 -35.58 -29.84 -33.70
N SER A 6 -34.46 -30.54 -33.78
CA SER A 6 -33.27 -30.35 -32.92
C SER A 6 -32.70 -28.94 -33.15
N ASN A 7 -33.04 -28.04 -32.22
CA ASN A 7 -32.76 -26.60 -32.31
C ASN A 7 -31.47 -26.17 -31.56
N ASP A 8 -30.78 -27.11 -30.93
CA ASP A 8 -29.48 -26.87 -30.27
C ASP A 8 -28.34 -27.12 -31.26
N SER A 9 -28.10 -26.11 -32.09
CA SER A 9 -27.00 -26.11 -33.04
C SER A 9 -25.75 -25.62 -32.33
N ILE A 10 -24.66 -26.39 -32.37
CA ILE A 10 -23.31 -26.02 -31.89
C ILE A 10 -22.93 -24.58 -32.30
N GLY A 11 -23.37 -24.12 -33.47
CA GLY A 11 -23.18 -22.74 -33.93
C GLY A 11 -23.86 -21.67 -33.06
N LYS A 12 -25.03 -21.95 -32.48
CA LYS A 12 -25.72 -21.03 -31.54
C LYS A 12 -24.98 -20.94 -30.22
N THR A 13 -24.45 -22.06 -29.72
CA THR A 13 -23.63 -22.08 -28.51
C THR A 13 -22.37 -21.24 -28.70
N LEU A 14 -21.67 -21.39 -29.83
CA LEU A 14 -20.49 -20.56 -30.15
C LEU A 14 -20.84 -19.08 -30.31
N LEU A 15 -21.98 -18.75 -30.93
CA LEU A 15 -22.45 -17.37 -31.07
C LEU A 15 -22.77 -16.74 -29.71
N VAL A 16 -23.46 -17.45 -28.82
CA VAL A 16 -23.79 -16.96 -27.47
C VAL A 16 -22.51 -16.72 -26.66
N VAL A 17 -21.54 -17.63 -26.71
CA VAL A 17 -20.25 -17.47 -26.02
C VAL A 17 -19.50 -16.26 -26.57
N LEU A 18 -19.49 -16.05 -27.89
CA LEU A 18 -18.79 -14.93 -28.51
C LEU A 18 -19.43 -13.59 -28.15
N VAL A 19 -20.76 -13.51 -28.13
CA VAL A 19 -21.49 -12.31 -27.69
C VAL A 19 -21.28 -12.06 -26.20
N LEU A 20 -21.34 -13.09 -25.36
CA LEU A 20 -21.11 -12.97 -23.92
C LEU A 20 -19.68 -12.53 -23.61
N CYS A 21 -18.68 -13.10 -24.29
CA CYS A 21 -17.28 -12.68 -24.19
C CYS A 21 -17.09 -11.23 -24.62
N LEU A 22 -17.75 -10.80 -25.71
CA LEU A 22 -17.66 -9.43 -26.21
C LEU A 22 -18.25 -8.43 -25.20
N VAL A 23 -19.45 -8.70 -24.70
CA VAL A 23 -20.12 -7.85 -23.70
C VAL A 23 -19.32 -7.81 -22.39
N CYS A 24 -18.85 -8.96 -21.90
CA CYS A 24 -18.06 -9.04 -20.68
C CYS A 24 -16.74 -8.26 -20.81
N SER A 25 -16.08 -8.34 -21.96
CA SER A 25 -14.84 -7.59 -22.23
C SER A 25 -15.07 -6.07 -22.22
N ILE A 26 -16.16 -5.59 -22.84
CA ILE A 26 -16.52 -4.17 -22.84
C ILE A 26 -16.80 -3.66 -21.42
N VAL A 27 -17.57 -4.41 -20.64
CA VAL A 27 -17.92 -4.03 -19.26
C VAL A 27 -16.70 -4.00 -18.34
N VAL A 28 -15.82 -5.01 -18.43
CA VAL A 28 -14.58 -5.09 -17.64
C VAL A 28 -13.60 -3.97 -18.05
N ALA A 29 -13.43 -3.73 -19.34
CA ALA A 29 -12.55 -2.67 -19.86
C ALA A 29 -13.04 -1.28 -19.45
N GLY A 30 -14.35 -1.01 -19.57
CA GLY A 30 -14.95 0.27 -19.17
C GLY A 30 -14.80 0.56 -17.67
N SER A 31 -15.00 -0.45 -16.83
CA SER A 31 -14.80 -0.33 -15.38
C SER A 31 -13.34 -0.04 -15.01
N ALA A 32 -12.38 -0.62 -15.75
CA ALA A 32 -10.95 -0.47 -15.47
C ALA A 32 -10.41 0.92 -15.81
N VAL A 33 -10.96 1.62 -16.83
CA VAL A 33 -10.44 2.92 -17.27
C VAL A 33 -11.12 4.10 -16.57
N GLY A 34 -12.44 4.04 -16.34
CA GLY A 34 -13.19 5.16 -15.75
C GLY A 34 -12.91 5.39 -14.26
N LEU A 35 -12.57 4.33 -13.52
CA LEU A 35 -12.34 4.42 -12.07
C LEU A 35 -10.87 4.58 -11.69
N LYS A 36 -9.93 4.33 -12.59
CA LYS A 36 -8.49 4.27 -12.25
C LYS A 36 -7.93 5.63 -11.83
N SER A 37 -8.30 6.70 -12.51
CA SER A 37 -7.86 8.07 -12.17
C SER A 37 -8.34 8.49 -10.79
N ARG A 38 -9.63 8.26 -10.49
CA ARG A 38 -10.19 8.51 -9.14
C ARG A 38 -9.55 7.64 -8.07
N GLN A 39 -9.27 6.37 -8.36
CA GLN A 39 -8.57 5.49 -7.44
C GLN A 39 -7.15 5.98 -7.15
N GLN A 40 -6.43 6.55 -8.13
CA GLN A 40 -5.08 7.09 -7.90
C GLN A 40 -5.11 8.31 -6.96
N ALA A 41 -6.02 9.26 -7.19
CA ALA A 41 -6.18 10.42 -6.33
C ALA A 41 -6.57 10.03 -4.90
N GLN A 42 -7.54 9.11 -4.75
CA GLN A 42 -7.95 8.62 -3.43
C GLN A 42 -6.82 7.85 -2.72
N ARG A 43 -6.04 7.04 -3.44
CA ARG A 43 -4.88 6.33 -2.87
C ARG A 43 -3.80 7.30 -2.37
N ALA A 44 -3.55 8.40 -3.09
CA ALA A 44 -2.59 9.41 -2.65
C ALA A 44 -3.05 10.10 -1.36
N LEU A 45 -4.33 10.49 -1.32
CA LEU A 45 -4.95 11.11 -0.16
C LEU A 45 -5.02 10.16 1.05
N ASP A 46 -5.37 8.90 0.83
CA ASP A 46 -5.37 7.88 1.87
C ASP A 46 -3.95 7.64 2.42
N LYS A 47 -2.91 7.66 1.57
CA LYS A 47 -1.52 7.58 2.06
C LYS A 47 -1.21 8.75 2.99
N GLN A 48 -1.52 9.98 2.59
CA GLN A 48 -1.27 11.18 3.41
C GLN A 48 -2.03 11.10 4.74
N ARG A 49 -3.32 10.75 4.71
CA ARG A 49 -4.13 10.54 5.91
C ARG A 49 -3.51 9.53 6.85
N ASN A 50 -3.07 8.39 6.33
CA ASN A 50 -2.46 7.37 7.17
C ASN A 50 -1.11 7.82 7.75
N ILE A 51 -0.27 8.52 6.99
CA ILE A 51 0.98 9.08 7.50
C ILE A 51 0.71 10.12 8.60
N LEU A 52 -0.32 10.95 8.45
CA LEU A 52 -0.77 11.87 9.51
C LEU A 52 -1.35 11.12 10.71
N ALA A 53 -2.06 10.01 10.50
CA ALA A 53 -2.60 9.19 11.57
C ALA A 53 -1.50 8.56 12.42
N VAL A 54 -0.43 8.06 11.78
CA VAL A 54 0.68 7.41 12.48
C VAL A 54 1.52 8.41 13.27
N SER A 55 1.66 9.62 12.75
CA SER A 55 2.39 10.72 13.41
C SER A 55 1.58 11.39 14.52
N GLY A 56 0.28 11.11 14.62
CA GLY A 56 -0.61 11.73 15.60
C GLY A 56 -1.06 13.14 15.22
N LEU A 57 -0.90 13.53 13.95
CA LEU A 57 -1.29 14.83 13.41
C LEU A 57 -2.70 14.81 12.77
N MET A 58 -3.28 13.62 12.57
CA MET A 58 -4.62 13.47 12.00
C MET A 58 -5.70 13.77 13.04
N HIS A 59 -6.65 14.61 12.67
CA HIS A 59 -7.83 14.93 13.48
C HIS A 59 -9.10 14.33 12.84
N PRO A 60 -10.05 13.82 13.65
CA PRO A 60 -11.32 13.35 13.13
C PRO A 60 -12.09 14.52 12.49
N GLY A 61 -12.54 14.34 11.25
CA GLY A 61 -13.24 15.37 10.48
C GLY A 61 -12.36 16.28 9.62
N MET A 62 -11.05 16.02 9.53
CA MET A 62 -10.15 16.79 8.66
C MET A 62 -10.48 16.59 7.18
N ASP A 63 -10.77 17.69 6.48
CA ASP A 63 -11.03 17.71 5.04
C ASP A 63 -9.79 17.36 4.20
N ALA A 64 -10.02 17.02 2.94
CA ALA A 64 -8.97 16.63 2.00
C ALA A 64 -7.86 17.68 1.87
N ASP A 65 -8.24 18.96 1.80
CA ASP A 65 -7.29 20.07 1.65
C ASP A 65 -6.48 20.28 2.94
N ALA A 66 -7.13 20.22 4.11
CA ALA A 66 -6.44 20.34 5.39
C ALA A 66 -5.42 19.19 5.64
N VAL A 67 -5.72 17.98 5.15
CA VAL A 67 -4.76 16.85 5.15
C VAL A 67 -3.56 17.20 4.28
N ALA A 68 -3.78 17.68 3.05
CA ALA A 68 -2.71 18.03 2.13
C ALA A 68 -1.83 19.17 2.67
N ASP A 69 -2.43 20.20 3.26
CA ASP A 69 -1.73 21.34 3.86
C ASP A 69 -0.89 20.93 5.08
N THR A 70 -1.49 20.14 5.98
CA THR A 70 -0.77 19.64 7.17
C THR A 70 0.38 18.72 6.75
N PHE A 71 0.16 17.89 5.73
CA PHE A 71 1.20 17.03 5.17
C PHE A 71 2.34 17.87 4.58
N ALA A 72 2.05 18.88 3.75
CA ALA A 72 3.06 19.74 3.16
C ALA A 72 3.84 20.56 4.22
N ALA A 73 3.16 21.01 5.28
CA ALA A 73 3.77 21.84 6.32
C ALA A 73 4.63 21.05 7.33
N ARG A 74 4.23 19.81 7.65
CA ARG A 74 4.84 19.01 8.73
C ARG A 74 5.63 17.81 8.26
N ILE A 75 5.39 17.32 7.04
CA ILE A 75 6.01 16.10 6.53
C ILE A 75 6.96 16.44 5.39
N THR A 76 8.22 16.03 5.55
CA THR A 76 9.23 16.13 4.50
C THR A 76 9.60 14.72 4.00
N PRO A 77 9.21 14.33 2.78
CA PRO A 77 9.66 13.07 2.20
C PRO A 77 11.17 13.13 1.91
N ARG A 78 11.87 12.03 2.15
CA ARG A 78 13.30 11.85 1.86
C ARG A 78 13.55 10.44 1.35
N LEU A 79 14.56 10.28 0.50
CA LEU A 79 15.03 8.96 0.10
C LEU A 79 16.15 8.53 1.04
N VAL A 80 16.15 7.27 1.46
CA VAL A 80 17.20 6.66 2.26
C VAL A 80 17.76 5.46 1.51
N ASN A 81 19.07 5.29 1.58
CA ASN A 81 19.73 4.06 1.13
C ASN A 81 19.61 3.01 2.23
N LEU A 82 18.96 1.87 1.95
CA LEU A 82 18.77 0.79 2.92
C LEU A 82 20.05 0.02 3.24
N ALA A 83 21.10 0.15 2.42
CA ALA A 83 22.39 -0.48 2.68
C ALA A 83 23.25 0.35 3.63
N THR A 84 23.30 1.68 3.43
CA THR A 84 24.16 2.58 4.23
C THR A 84 23.42 3.32 5.34
N GLY A 85 22.09 3.41 5.25
CA GLY A 85 21.27 4.24 6.13
C GLY A 85 21.33 5.73 5.81
N GLU A 86 22.02 6.13 4.74
CA GLU A 86 22.22 7.55 4.40
C GLU A 86 21.00 8.16 3.71
N LEU A 87 20.69 9.39 4.11
CA LEU A 87 19.65 10.21 3.50
C LEU A 87 20.18 10.83 2.21
N LEU A 88 19.52 10.51 1.10
CA LEU A 88 19.81 11.10 -0.20
C LEU A 88 19.05 12.41 -0.36
N GLU A 89 19.70 13.39 -1.00
CA GLU A 89 19.09 14.68 -1.39
C GLU A 89 18.37 14.60 -2.75
N LYS A 90 18.07 13.39 -3.20
CA LYS A 90 17.31 13.17 -4.44
C LYS A 90 15.82 13.47 -4.21
N ASP A 91 15.17 14.00 -5.24
CA ASP A 91 13.74 14.30 -5.21
C ASP A 91 12.90 13.02 -5.05
N PRO A 92 12.21 12.83 -3.91
CA PRO A 92 11.38 11.65 -3.66
C PRO A 92 10.17 11.59 -4.60
N GLY A 93 9.68 12.72 -5.12
CA GLY A 93 8.53 12.77 -6.02
C GLY A 93 8.77 12.11 -7.38
N LYS A 94 10.04 11.99 -7.79
CA LYS A 94 10.44 11.31 -9.04
C LYS A 94 10.76 9.83 -8.84
N PHE A 95 10.82 9.36 -7.60
CA PHE A 95 11.19 7.97 -7.32
C PHE A 95 9.96 7.06 -7.43
N ASN A 96 10.01 6.12 -8.36
CA ASN A 96 8.98 5.09 -8.50
C ASN A 96 9.46 3.78 -7.89
N GLN A 97 9.04 3.50 -6.66
CA GLN A 97 9.39 2.25 -5.95
C GLN A 97 9.02 0.99 -6.75
N ALA A 98 7.90 0.99 -7.48
CA ALA A 98 7.46 -0.17 -8.25
C ALA A 98 8.35 -0.43 -9.48
N GLN A 99 8.98 0.60 -10.04
CA GLN A 99 9.99 0.46 -11.09
C GLN A 99 11.34 0.04 -10.49
N ALA A 100 11.75 0.66 -9.38
CA ALA A 100 13.00 0.35 -8.70
C ALA A 100 13.08 -1.12 -8.24
N LEU A 101 11.94 -1.75 -7.87
CA LEU A 101 11.87 -3.17 -7.53
C LEU A 101 12.08 -4.13 -8.72
N LYS A 102 11.81 -3.66 -9.94
CA LYS A 102 11.98 -4.44 -11.18
C LYS A 102 13.39 -4.31 -11.74
N ASP A 103 14.06 -3.20 -11.47
CA ASP A 103 15.42 -2.92 -11.94
C ASP A 103 16.46 -3.65 -11.06
N PRO A 104 17.27 -4.57 -11.61
CA PRO A 104 18.34 -5.26 -10.87
C PRO A 104 19.42 -4.33 -10.30
N GLN A 105 19.61 -3.13 -10.84
CA GLN A 105 20.58 -2.15 -10.33
C GLN A 105 20.05 -1.38 -9.12
N GLN A 106 18.73 -1.24 -9.01
CA GLN A 106 18.05 -0.51 -7.94
C GLN A 106 17.36 -1.43 -6.92
N SER A 107 17.50 -2.75 -7.08
CA SER A 107 16.94 -3.74 -6.17
C SER A 107 17.80 -5.00 -6.07
N MET A 108 17.76 -5.59 -4.89
CA MET A 108 18.48 -6.80 -4.54
C MET A 108 17.49 -7.95 -4.38
N ALA A 109 17.86 -9.13 -4.92
CA ALA A 109 17.16 -10.37 -4.60
C ALA A 109 17.53 -10.78 -3.17
N LEU A 110 16.55 -11.23 -2.41
CA LEU A 110 16.76 -11.72 -1.05
C LEU A 110 16.74 -13.25 -1.06
N ASP A 111 17.70 -13.85 -0.38
CA ASP A 111 17.68 -15.27 -0.08
C ASP A 111 16.59 -15.57 0.96
N ALA A 112 16.14 -16.83 1.02
CA ALA A 112 15.09 -17.26 1.94
C ALA A 112 15.41 -16.96 3.42
N SER A 113 16.69 -17.01 3.80
CA SER A 113 17.16 -16.66 5.16
C SER A 113 17.09 -15.17 5.47
N GLN A 114 17.10 -14.31 4.44
CA GLN A 114 17.06 -12.85 4.55
C GLN A 114 15.67 -12.27 4.25
N ASP A 115 14.69 -13.14 3.96
CA ASP A 115 13.34 -12.76 3.57
C ASP A 115 12.25 -13.29 4.52
N PRO A 116 12.25 -12.88 5.80
CA PRO A 116 11.17 -13.24 6.72
C PRO A 116 9.81 -12.66 6.31
N ALA A 117 9.82 -11.65 5.44
CA ALA A 117 8.62 -10.97 4.94
C ALA A 117 8.09 -11.55 3.62
N GLY A 118 8.74 -12.55 3.02
CA GLY A 118 8.34 -13.18 1.77
C GLY A 118 8.26 -12.23 0.56
N ILE A 119 9.05 -11.14 0.54
CA ILE A 119 9.01 -10.10 -0.48
C ILE A 119 9.84 -10.44 -1.71
N LYS A 120 10.74 -11.43 -1.63
CA LYS A 120 11.67 -11.96 -2.66
C LYS A 120 12.71 -10.95 -3.16
N ARG A 121 12.33 -9.69 -3.31
CA ARG A 121 13.18 -8.60 -3.78
C ARG A 121 12.91 -7.35 -2.95
N ARG A 122 13.96 -6.58 -2.70
CA ARG A 122 13.92 -5.32 -1.97
C ARG A 122 14.63 -4.24 -2.76
N SER A 123 14.05 -3.04 -2.86
CA SER A 123 14.75 -1.91 -3.47
C SER A 123 15.89 -1.44 -2.56
N ASN A 124 16.99 -0.96 -3.14
CA ASN A 124 18.11 -0.39 -2.41
C ASN A 124 17.75 0.96 -1.78
N LEU A 125 16.77 1.65 -2.36
CA LEU A 125 16.28 2.94 -1.87
C LEU A 125 14.88 2.78 -1.29
N ALA A 126 14.63 3.45 -0.18
CA ALA A 126 13.31 3.59 0.40
C ALA A 126 12.94 5.06 0.55
N GLU A 127 11.68 5.37 0.29
CA GLU A 127 11.11 6.67 0.62
C GLU A 127 10.65 6.65 2.08
N ILE A 128 11.09 7.62 2.87
CA ILE A 128 10.71 7.81 4.26
C ILE A 128 10.12 9.21 4.43
N TYR A 129 9.34 9.39 5.49
CA TYR A 129 8.68 10.66 5.77
C TYR A 129 9.16 11.21 7.11
N LEU A 130 9.87 12.34 7.08
CA LEU A 130 10.32 13.03 8.29
C LEU A 130 9.19 13.93 8.79
N VAL A 131 8.78 13.73 10.04
CA VAL A 131 7.77 14.55 10.71
C VAL A 131 8.48 15.64 11.49
N ARG A 132 8.10 16.89 11.25
CA ARG A 132 8.67 18.09 11.89
C ARG A 132 7.71 18.70 12.90
N ASP A 133 8.27 19.16 14.01
CA ASP A 133 7.55 19.94 15.01
C ASP A 133 7.28 21.38 14.53
N ALA A 134 6.66 22.20 15.38
CA ALA A 134 6.37 23.60 15.06
C ALA A 134 7.65 24.45 14.91
N GLN A 135 8.77 23.97 15.46
CA GLN A 135 10.09 24.58 15.43
C GLN A 135 10.97 24.01 14.31
N GLN A 136 10.37 23.29 13.34
CA GLN A 136 11.04 22.68 12.19
C GLN A 136 12.08 21.59 12.52
N LYS A 137 12.12 21.12 13.77
CA LYS A 137 13.00 20.02 14.19
C LYS A 137 12.33 18.68 13.90
N ILE A 138 13.13 17.69 13.52
CA ILE A 138 12.64 16.33 13.25
C ILE A 138 12.17 15.70 14.56
N GLU A 139 10.88 15.46 14.72
CA GLU A 139 10.30 14.85 15.91
C GLU A 139 10.26 13.32 15.76
N GLN A 140 9.82 12.87 14.58
CA GLN A 140 9.55 11.47 14.28
C GLN A 140 9.90 11.15 12.83
N VAL A 141 10.12 9.87 12.55
CA VAL A 141 10.37 9.34 11.21
C VAL A 141 9.32 8.27 10.92
N VAL A 142 8.63 8.39 9.81
CA VAL A 142 7.66 7.40 9.35
C VAL A 142 8.28 6.56 8.24
N LEU A 143 8.36 5.26 8.47
CA LEU A 143 8.86 4.27 7.52
C LEU A 143 7.72 3.45 6.92
N PRO A 144 7.62 3.34 5.58
CA PRO A 144 6.80 2.33 4.94
C PRO A 144 7.43 0.95 5.13
N ILE A 145 6.63 -0.01 5.60
CA ILE A 145 6.99 -1.42 5.69
C ILE A 145 5.99 -2.19 4.85
N TYR A 146 6.45 -3.24 4.18
CA TYR A 146 5.59 -4.13 3.42
C TYR A 146 6.02 -5.58 3.62
N GLY A 147 5.05 -6.49 3.68
CA GLY A 147 5.29 -7.93 3.80
C GLY A 147 4.22 -8.74 3.08
N ASN A 148 4.56 -9.96 2.67
CA ASN A 148 3.63 -10.87 2.02
C ASN A 148 2.67 -11.43 3.08
N GLY A 149 1.36 -11.20 2.88
CA GLY A 149 0.32 -11.84 3.67
C GLY A 149 -0.17 -13.14 3.02
N LEU A 150 -1.13 -13.80 3.66
CA LEU A 150 -1.69 -15.07 3.17
C LEU A 150 -2.32 -14.96 1.77
N TRP A 151 -2.89 -13.80 1.44
CA TRP A 151 -3.65 -13.60 0.20
C TRP A 151 -3.12 -12.48 -0.69
N SER A 152 -2.29 -11.57 -0.15
CA SER A 152 -1.77 -10.40 -0.86
C SER A 152 -0.67 -9.70 -0.07
N MET A 153 0.10 -8.86 -0.78
CA MET A 153 1.12 -7.97 -0.23
C MET A 153 0.50 -6.94 0.73
N MET A 154 0.89 -6.91 1.99
CA MET A 154 0.43 -5.95 3.01
C MET A 154 1.39 -4.77 3.11
N TYR A 155 0.86 -3.58 3.42
CA TYR A 155 1.62 -2.35 3.56
C TYR A 155 1.31 -1.72 4.93
N ALA A 156 2.27 -1.13 5.59
CA ALA A 156 2.08 -0.48 6.87
C ALA A 156 2.99 0.74 6.97
N PHE A 157 2.61 1.71 7.80
CA PHE A 157 3.51 2.80 8.18
C PHE A 157 3.82 2.69 9.66
N VAL A 158 5.09 2.80 9.98
CA VAL A 158 5.57 2.80 11.37
C VAL A 158 6.21 4.14 11.66
N ALA A 159 5.68 4.85 12.66
CA ALA A 159 6.30 6.04 13.19
C ALA A 159 7.31 5.66 14.28
N ALA A 160 8.54 6.13 14.14
CA ALA A 160 9.60 6.02 15.13
C ALA A 160 10.01 7.42 15.58
N GLY A 161 9.77 7.74 16.85
CA GLY A 161 10.16 9.02 17.45
C GLY A 161 11.63 9.06 17.85
N ARG A 162 12.17 10.27 18.04
CA ARG A 162 13.55 10.52 18.49
C ARG A 162 13.87 9.93 19.88
N ARG A 163 12.84 9.67 20.70
CA ARG A 163 12.95 9.09 22.05
C ARG A 163 12.52 7.62 22.02
N TRP A 164 13.41 6.75 21.53
CA TRP A 164 13.15 5.31 21.45
C TRP A 164 13.60 4.61 22.74
N PRO A 165 12.67 4.36 23.70
CA PRO A 165 12.38 2.96 24.05
C PRO A 165 10.91 2.60 24.39
N HIS A 166 9.94 3.53 24.54
CA HIS A 166 8.64 3.19 25.20
C HIS A 166 7.33 3.65 24.52
N GLY A 167 7.32 4.09 23.26
CA GLY A 167 6.08 4.59 22.64
C GLY A 167 5.96 4.31 21.14
N LYS A 168 5.74 3.06 20.76
CA LYS A 168 5.47 2.72 19.35
C LYS A 168 3.98 2.94 19.03
N ARG A 169 3.67 3.82 18.06
CA ARG A 169 2.37 3.84 17.39
C ARG A 169 2.51 3.16 16.04
N HIS A 170 1.91 1.98 15.92
CA HIS A 170 1.87 1.20 14.68
C HIS A 170 0.49 1.37 14.03
N TYR A 171 0.45 1.75 12.75
CA TYR A 171 -0.77 1.64 11.96
C TYR A 171 -0.54 0.75 10.74
N LEU A 172 -1.40 -0.25 10.62
CA LEU A 172 -1.42 -1.17 9.48
C LEU A 172 -2.29 -0.56 8.38
N LEU A 173 -1.73 -0.34 7.18
CA LEU A 173 -2.57 -0.07 6.01
C LEU A 173 -3.09 -1.38 5.45
N ARG A 174 -4.39 -1.41 5.14
CA ARG A 174 -4.97 -2.59 4.49
C ARG A 174 -4.61 -2.59 3.02
N SER A 175 -4.08 -3.73 2.54
CA SER A 175 -3.91 -3.99 1.12
C SER A 175 -5.24 -4.34 0.45
N GLY A 176 -5.43 -3.85 -0.77
CA GLY A 176 -6.72 -3.69 -1.47
C GLY A 176 -7.39 -4.95 -2.01
N ARG A 177 -7.22 -6.13 -1.39
CA ARG A 177 -7.98 -7.33 -1.76
C ARG A 177 -8.44 -8.07 -0.50
N ASN A 178 -9.60 -7.68 0.02
CA ASN A 178 -10.59 -8.52 0.69
C ASN A 178 -11.55 -7.62 1.49
N ALA A 179 -12.68 -7.28 0.87
CA ALA A 179 -13.78 -6.58 1.53
C ALA A 179 -14.58 -7.47 2.51
N GLY A 180 -14.34 -8.79 2.56
CA GLY A 180 -15.17 -9.75 3.30
C GLY A 180 -14.54 -10.42 4.53
N ALA A 181 -13.23 -10.68 4.58
CA ALA A 181 -12.67 -11.65 5.54
C ALA A 181 -11.93 -11.04 6.75
N GLY A 182 -12.01 -9.72 6.97
CA GLY A 182 -11.18 -9.02 7.94
C GLY A 182 -11.82 -7.80 8.58
N ARG A 183 -13.13 -7.82 8.86
CA ARG A 183 -13.76 -6.86 9.80
C ARG A 183 -13.43 -7.28 11.23
N ARG A 184 -12.17 -7.16 11.64
CA ARG A 184 -11.89 -6.74 13.02
C ARG A 184 -11.59 -5.26 12.94
N GLY A 185 -12.54 -4.48 13.43
CA GLY A 185 -12.57 -3.03 13.32
C GLY A 185 -11.27 -2.40 13.80
N GLY A 186 -11.04 -1.17 13.32
CA GLY A 186 -10.03 -0.27 13.85
C GLY A 186 -10.24 -0.05 15.35
N LYS A 187 -9.71 -0.97 16.15
CA LYS A 187 -9.31 -0.73 17.52
C LYS A 187 -7.79 -0.61 17.54
N PRO A 188 -7.22 0.39 18.23
CA PRO A 188 -5.78 0.57 18.41
C PRO A 188 -5.10 -0.56 19.24
N GLU A 189 -5.83 -1.65 19.53
CA GLU A 189 -5.47 -2.69 20.49
C GLU A 189 -4.79 -3.93 19.87
N LEU A 190 -4.72 -4.03 18.53
CA LEU A 190 -4.02 -5.15 17.87
C LEU A 190 -2.52 -4.92 17.62
N ALA A 191 -2.01 -3.70 17.80
CA ALA A 191 -0.58 -3.41 17.66
C ALA A 191 0.34 -4.21 18.62
N PRO A 192 0.00 -4.46 19.91
CA PRO A 192 0.90 -5.18 20.81
C PRO A 192 0.89 -6.70 20.63
N ALA A 193 -0.15 -7.30 20.02
CA ALA A 193 -0.30 -8.76 19.98
C ALA A 193 0.62 -9.44 18.95
N VAL A 194 0.87 -8.81 17.79
CA VAL A 194 1.68 -9.40 16.71
C VAL A 194 3.19 -9.32 17.03
N CYS A 195 3.63 -8.33 17.83
CA CYS A 195 5.03 -8.22 18.22
C CYS A 195 5.45 -9.19 19.34
N ARG A 196 4.52 -9.72 20.15
CA ARG A 196 4.89 -10.64 21.25
C ARG A 196 5.32 -12.03 20.75
N GLN A 197 4.99 -12.40 19.52
CA GLN A 197 5.46 -13.67 18.91
C GLN A 197 6.82 -13.56 18.21
N ALA A 198 7.34 -12.35 17.96
CA ALA A 198 8.63 -12.15 17.28
C ALA A 198 9.81 -11.91 18.24
N GLY A 199 9.60 -12.07 19.55
CA GLY A 199 10.61 -11.83 20.60
C GLY A 199 10.82 -13.00 21.56
N ALA A 200 10.39 -14.22 21.20
CA ALA A 200 10.71 -15.45 21.90
C ALA A 200 11.34 -16.42 20.89
N GLY A 201 12.67 -16.45 20.86
CA GLY A 201 13.50 -17.25 19.96
C GLY A 201 14.93 -16.77 20.06
#